data_AF-A0A3C0RC33-F1
#
_entry.id   AF-A0A3C0RC33-F1
#
_cell.length_a   1.000
_cell.length_b   1.000
_cell.length_c   1.000
_cell.angle_alpha   90.00
_cell.angle_beta   90.00
_cell.angle_gamma   90.00
#
_symmetry.space_group_name_H-M   'P 1'
#
loop_
_entity.id
_entity.type
_entity.pdbx_description
1 polymer ?
#
loop_
_entity_poly.entity_id
_entity_poly.type
_entity_poly.pdbx_seq_one_letter_code
_entity_poly.pdbx_strand_id
1 'polypeptide(L)'
;MTKVLFRDAADKKDSTAMLPYYLRSDEQRAKDMAGSLFEAKLDPTHPLCYGYNQNTVTVFKSNTLFMDQNNDPYDSPVMYTENPLQSGYLYRGYRDKVKNTAVVNIDQLGRGRVVSMVDNLNFRAFWLGTSKIFLNAVVFGEIIRL
;
A
#
# COMPACT_ATOMS: atom_id res chain seq x y z
N MET A 1 -17.89 11.26 -3.03
CA MET A 1 -17.49 9.86 -3.29
C MET A 1 -15.97 9.83 -3.28
N THR A 2 -15.36 8.85 -2.61
CA THR A 2 -13.90 8.66 -2.52
C THR A 2 -13.31 8.44 -3.91
N LYS A 3 -12.18 9.07 -4.25
CA LYS A 3 -11.57 9.01 -5.59
C LYS A 3 -10.45 7.96 -5.71
N VAL A 4 -10.30 7.08 -4.72
CA VAL A 4 -9.27 6.05 -4.69
C VAL A 4 -9.37 5.13 -5.90
N LEU A 5 -8.27 5.03 -6.65
CA LEU A 5 -8.11 4.13 -7.78
C LEU A 5 -7.15 3.00 -7.42
N PHE A 6 -7.38 1.82 -7.98
CA PHE A 6 -6.49 0.68 -7.85
C PHE A 6 -5.95 0.26 -9.21
N ARG A 7 -4.65 -0.02 -9.28
CA ARG A 7 -4.05 -0.63 -10.48
C ARG A 7 -4.53 -2.07 -10.61
N ASP A 8 -4.80 -2.46 -11.83
CA ASP A 8 -5.21 -3.83 -12.12
C ASP A 8 -4.06 -4.81 -11.81
N ALA A 9 -4.30 -5.71 -10.86
CA ALA A 9 -3.38 -6.77 -10.52
C ALA A 9 -3.38 -7.91 -11.55
N ALA A 10 -4.37 -7.97 -12.45
CA ALA A 10 -4.45 -9.02 -13.46
C ALA A 10 -3.20 -9.07 -14.34
N ASP A 11 -2.68 -10.27 -14.47
CA ASP A 11 -1.57 -10.58 -15.35
C ASP A 11 -2.16 -11.30 -16.57
N LYS A 12 -1.91 -10.79 -17.77
CA LYS A 12 -2.51 -11.32 -18.99
C LYS A 12 -2.00 -12.75 -19.19
N LYS A 13 -2.89 -13.73 -19.00
CA LYS A 13 -2.58 -15.13 -19.27
C LYS A 13 -2.42 -15.32 -20.77
N ASP A 14 -1.31 -15.91 -21.18
CA ASP A 14 -1.14 -16.37 -22.55
C ASP A 14 -2.03 -17.60 -22.78
N SER A 15 -3.16 -17.39 -23.44
CA SER A 15 -4.12 -18.45 -23.75
C SER A 15 -3.66 -19.38 -24.87
N THR A 16 -2.56 -19.07 -25.55
CA THR A 16 -1.99 -19.88 -26.63
C THR A 16 -0.92 -20.85 -26.13
N ALA A 17 -0.38 -20.62 -24.94
CA ALA A 17 0.63 -21.48 -24.33
C ALA A 17 0.01 -22.76 -23.73
N MET A 18 0.52 -23.93 -24.12
CA MET A 18 0.21 -25.20 -23.47
C MET A 18 1.19 -25.46 -22.33
N LEU A 19 0.76 -25.22 -21.09
CA LEU A 19 1.54 -25.48 -19.89
C LEU A 19 1.19 -26.85 -19.28
N PRO A 20 2.15 -27.58 -18.69
CA PRO A 20 1.86 -28.78 -17.93
C PRO A 20 0.91 -28.53 -16.76
N TYR A 21 -0.12 -29.37 -16.61
CA TYR A 21 -1.16 -29.18 -15.59
C TYR A 21 -0.62 -29.18 -14.16
N TYR A 22 0.44 -29.95 -13.89
CA TYR A 22 1.04 -30.02 -12.55
C TYR A 22 1.61 -28.68 -12.07
N LEU A 23 2.00 -27.78 -13.00
CA LEU A 23 2.50 -26.43 -12.66
C LEU A 23 1.39 -25.47 -12.26
N ARG A 24 0.11 -25.77 -12.57
CA ARG A 24 -1.02 -24.86 -12.37
C ARG A 24 -1.11 -24.31 -10.94
N SER A 25 -0.89 -25.18 -9.94
CA SER A 25 -0.93 -24.79 -8.52
C SER A 25 0.21 -23.82 -8.20
N ASP A 26 1.43 -24.15 -8.63
CA ASP A 26 2.61 -23.36 -8.31
C ASP A 26 2.58 -22.00 -8.99
N GLU A 27 2.13 -21.92 -10.24
CA GLU A 27 1.91 -20.68 -10.98
C GLU A 27 0.88 -19.77 -10.30
N GLN A 28 -0.19 -20.35 -9.75
CA GLN A 28 -1.19 -19.58 -9.03
C GLN A 28 -0.63 -19.07 -7.69
N ARG A 29 0.06 -19.92 -6.95
CA ARG A 29 0.66 -19.57 -5.64
C ARG A 29 1.79 -18.57 -5.76
N ALA A 30 2.54 -18.59 -6.86
CA ALA A 30 3.56 -17.59 -7.16
C ALA A 30 2.97 -16.18 -7.31
N LYS A 31 1.67 -16.05 -7.58
CA LYS A 31 0.96 -14.76 -7.66
C LYS A 31 0.34 -14.33 -6.33
N ASP A 32 0.34 -15.21 -5.34
CA ASP A 32 -0.12 -14.88 -4.00
C ASP A 32 0.98 -14.15 -3.23
N MET A 33 0.59 -13.15 -2.44
CA MET A 33 1.52 -12.39 -1.62
C MET A 33 1.16 -12.52 -0.15
N ALA A 34 1.62 -13.62 0.45
CA ALA A 34 1.26 -13.99 1.82
C ALA A 34 1.84 -13.05 2.90
N GLY A 35 2.87 -12.26 2.57
CA GLY A 35 3.51 -11.34 3.50
C GLY A 35 4.95 -11.05 3.12
N SER A 36 5.24 -9.79 2.81
CA SER A 36 6.60 -9.30 2.52
C SER A 36 6.76 -7.88 3.07
N LEU A 37 8.00 -7.47 3.30
CA LEU A 37 8.34 -6.16 3.83
C LEU A 37 8.62 -5.20 2.69
N PHE A 38 7.89 -4.09 2.68
CA PHE A 38 8.01 -3.05 1.68
C PHE A 38 8.39 -1.72 2.33
N GLU A 39 9.34 -1.00 1.75
CA GLU A 39 9.67 0.36 2.13
C GLU A 39 8.68 1.34 1.51
N ALA A 40 8.17 2.24 2.35
CA ALA A 40 7.42 3.41 1.95
C ALA A 40 8.12 4.66 2.43
N LYS A 41 8.05 5.73 1.64
CA LYS A 41 8.34 7.08 2.07
C LYS A 41 7.13 7.64 2.82
N LEU A 42 7.40 8.47 3.81
CA LEU A 42 6.38 9.21 4.55
C LEU A 42 6.82 10.66 4.72
N ASP A 43 5.87 11.57 4.79
CA ASP A 43 6.09 12.98 5.14
C ASP A 43 5.84 13.21 6.63
N PRO A 44 6.87 13.40 7.48
CA PRO A 44 6.70 13.61 8.93
C PRO A 44 5.95 14.90 9.30
N THR A 45 5.79 15.84 8.37
CA THR A 45 5.05 17.09 8.61
C THR A 45 3.54 16.90 8.50
N HIS A 46 3.09 15.83 7.85
CA HIS A 46 1.67 15.50 7.71
C HIS A 46 1.10 14.94 9.03
N PRO A 47 -0.13 15.30 9.47
CA PRO A 47 -0.69 14.84 10.74
C PRO A 47 -0.72 13.30 10.93
N LEU A 48 -0.96 12.55 9.85
CA LEU A 48 -0.91 11.07 9.88
C LEU A 48 0.47 10.50 10.23
N CYS A 49 1.52 11.27 9.99
CA CYS A 49 2.92 10.89 10.18
C CYS A 49 3.54 11.59 11.39
N TYR A 50 2.73 12.20 12.25
CA TYR A 50 3.21 12.82 13.47
C TYR A 50 3.96 11.81 14.36
N GLY A 51 5.10 12.24 14.89
CA GLY A 51 5.94 11.43 15.79
C GLY A 51 6.83 10.40 15.09
N TYR A 52 6.95 10.45 13.76
CA TYR A 52 8.03 9.79 13.03
C TYR A 52 9.24 10.73 12.93
N ASN A 53 10.44 10.19 13.16
CA ASN A 53 11.71 10.95 13.11
C ASN A 53 12.52 10.66 11.83
N GLN A 54 11.93 9.91 10.91
CA GLN A 54 12.56 9.43 9.67
C GLN A 54 11.56 9.54 8.53
N ASN A 55 12.06 9.64 7.30
CA ASN A 55 11.23 9.86 6.10
C ASN A 55 10.81 8.56 5.43
N THR A 56 11.05 7.41 6.07
CA THR A 56 10.66 6.08 5.56
C THR A 56 10.04 5.23 6.65
N VAL A 57 9.21 4.27 6.26
CA VAL A 57 8.63 3.25 7.12
C VAL A 57 8.56 1.94 6.37
N THR A 58 8.77 0.84 7.09
CA THR A 58 8.57 -0.50 6.54
C THR A 58 7.12 -0.91 6.76
N VAL A 59 6.43 -1.26 5.69
CA VAL A 59 5.04 -1.72 5.64
C VAL A 59 5.02 -3.22 5.43
N PHE A 60 4.24 -3.93 6.24
CA PHE A 60 3.96 -5.34 6.02
C PHE A 60 2.83 -5.49 5.00
N LYS A 61 3.17 -5.92 3.79
CA LYS A 61 2.22 -6.06 2.68
C LYS A 61 1.82 -7.52 2.51
N SER A 62 0.52 -7.81 2.53
CA SER A 62 -0.04 -9.19 2.48
C SER A 62 -1.22 -9.36 1.52
N ASN A 63 -1.33 -8.47 0.52
CA ASN A 63 -2.36 -8.51 -0.52
C ASN A 63 -1.78 -8.07 -1.87
N THR A 64 -2.55 -8.26 -2.94
CA THR A 64 -2.19 -7.85 -4.29
C THR A 64 -2.92 -6.57 -4.73
N LEU A 65 -3.31 -5.72 -3.77
CA LEU A 65 -3.95 -4.44 -4.04
C LEU A 65 -2.90 -3.34 -4.15
N PHE A 66 -3.00 -2.53 -5.20
CA PHE A 66 -2.05 -1.46 -5.53
C PHE A 66 -2.83 -0.16 -5.69
N MET A 67 -2.86 0.66 -4.65
CA MET A 67 -3.64 1.90 -4.62
C MET A 67 -2.86 3.03 -5.28
N ASP A 68 -3.42 3.69 -6.29
CA ASP A 68 -2.75 4.83 -6.90
C ASP A 68 -2.71 6.04 -5.96
N GLN A 69 -1.73 6.92 -6.19
CA GLN A 69 -1.72 8.24 -5.56
C GLN A 69 -3.01 8.97 -5.96
N ASN A 70 -3.62 9.69 -5.03
CA ASN A 70 -4.67 10.63 -5.41
C ASN A 70 -4.05 11.83 -6.18
N ASN A 71 -4.91 12.68 -6.75
CA ASN A 71 -4.47 13.75 -7.64
C ASN A 71 -3.93 15.00 -6.91
N ASP A 72 -4.15 15.13 -5.60
CA ASP A 72 -3.60 16.24 -4.81
C ASP A 72 -2.21 15.87 -4.26
N PRO A 73 -1.22 16.78 -4.30
CA PRO A 73 0.11 16.47 -3.78
C PRO A 73 0.15 16.22 -2.26
N TYR A 74 -0.85 16.64 -1.49
CA TYR A 74 -0.84 16.58 -0.02
C TYR A 74 -1.71 15.46 0.57
N ASP A 75 -2.52 14.79 -0.24
CA ASP A 75 -3.52 13.83 0.24
C ASP A 75 -3.02 12.38 0.31
N SER A 76 -1.78 12.15 -0.12
CA SER A 76 -1.15 10.82 -0.18
C SER A 76 0.19 10.83 0.58
N PRO A 77 0.19 11.00 1.92
CA PRO A 77 1.40 11.28 2.70
C PRO A 77 2.32 10.08 2.91
N VAL A 78 1.89 8.88 2.53
CA VAL A 78 2.66 7.64 2.66
C VAL A 78 2.61 6.86 1.34
N MET A 79 3.76 6.73 0.70
CA MET A 79 3.91 6.20 -0.67
C MET A 79 4.99 5.13 -0.71
N TYR A 80 4.73 3.99 -1.35
CA TYR A 80 5.77 3.00 -1.66
C TYR A 80 6.88 3.62 -2.50
N THR A 81 8.13 3.20 -2.24
CA THR A 81 9.28 3.68 -3.00
C THR A 81 9.32 3.08 -4.41
N GLU A 82 10.28 3.51 -5.23
CA GLU A 82 10.49 2.96 -6.57
C GLU A 82 10.91 1.48 -6.53
N ASN A 83 11.74 1.12 -5.54
CA ASN A 83 12.19 -0.24 -5.29
C ASN A 83 11.76 -0.66 -3.88
N PRO A 84 10.47 -0.95 -3.66
CA PRO A 84 9.94 -1.01 -2.31
C PRO A 84 10.24 -2.34 -1.62
N LEU A 85 10.51 -3.45 -2.32
CA LEU A 85 10.76 -4.73 -1.66
C LEU A 85 12.06 -4.70 -0.83
N GLN A 86 11.94 -4.79 0.50
CA GLN A 86 13.06 -4.88 1.44
C GLN A 86 13.37 -6.34 1.81
N SER A 87 12.33 -7.15 2.01
CA SER A 87 12.47 -8.56 2.38
C SER A 87 11.23 -9.35 2.00
N GLY A 88 11.42 -10.64 1.69
CA GLY A 88 10.36 -11.56 1.29
C GLY A 88 10.26 -11.74 -0.22
N TYR A 89 9.09 -12.17 -0.67
CA TYR A 89 8.81 -12.52 -2.06
C TYR A 89 7.88 -11.50 -2.72
N LEU A 90 8.16 -11.17 -3.98
CA LEU A 90 7.33 -10.34 -4.84
C LEU A 90 7.28 -10.96 -6.24
N TYR A 91 6.07 -11.32 -6.67
CA TYR A 91 5.84 -11.78 -8.03
C TYR A 91 6.36 -10.76 -9.04
N ARG A 92 7.10 -11.24 -10.05
CA ARG A 92 7.78 -10.36 -11.03
C ARG A 92 6.80 -9.41 -11.72
N GLY A 93 5.60 -9.87 -12.07
CA GLY A 93 4.57 -9.06 -12.74
C GLY A 93 3.97 -7.94 -11.88
N TYR A 94 4.27 -7.90 -10.57
CA TYR A 94 3.78 -6.87 -9.66
C TYR A 94 4.82 -5.79 -9.34
N ARG A 95 6.09 -5.99 -9.74
CA ARG A 95 7.17 -5.02 -9.46
C ARG A 95 6.83 -3.61 -9.95
N ASP A 96 6.36 -3.52 -11.19
CA ASP A 96 5.94 -2.23 -11.77
C ASP A 96 4.59 -1.74 -11.26
N LYS A 97 3.78 -2.63 -10.68
CA LYS A 97 2.47 -2.28 -10.14
C LYS A 97 2.58 -1.64 -8.75
N VAL A 98 3.51 -2.11 -7.91
CA VAL A 98 3.68 -1.61 -6.54
C VAL A 98 4.50 -0.32 -6.46
N LYS A 99 5.42 -0.07 -7.38
CA LYS A 99 6.27 1.13 -7.33
C LYS A 99 5.43 2.40 -7.33
N ASN A 100 5.80 3.37 -6.49
CA ASN A 100 5.15 4.69 -6.40
C ASN A 100 3.61 4.59 -6.28
N THR A 101 3.12 3.62 -5.49
CA THR A 101 1.71 3.51 -5.11
C THR A 101 1.49 4.02 -3.71
N ALA A 102 0.28 4.47 -3.42
CA ALA A 102 -0.08 4.93 -2.10
C ALA A 102 -0.26 3.77 -1.12
N VAL A 103 0.24 3.96 0.09
CA VAL A 103 -0.11 3.15 1.25
C VAL A 103 -1.37 3.73 1.90
N VAL A 104 -1.43 5.06 1.96
CA VAL A 104 -2.54 5.82 2.56
C VAL A 104 -2.94 6.98 1.67
N ASN A 105 -4.23 7.06 1.35
CA ASN A 105 -4.85 8.21 0.68
C ASN A 105 -5.89 8.85 1.59
N ILE A 106 -6.11 10.14 1.40
CA ILE A 106 -7.09 10.92 2.14
C ILE A 106 -8.02 11.57 1.14
N ASP A 107 -9.32 11.47 1.39
CA ASP A 107 -10.34 12.16 0.59
C ASP A 107 -11.17 13.06 1.51
N GLN A 108 -11.45 14.28 1.06
CA GLN A 108 -12.42 15.14 1.71
C GLN A 108 -13.84 14.77 1.27
N LEU A 109 -14.72 14.50 2.24
CA LEU A 109 -16.14 14.26 2.00
C LEU A 109 -16.97 15.23 2.85
N GLY A 110 -17.40 16.33 2.23
CA GLY A 110 -18.06 17.42 2.93
C GLY A 110 -17.14 18.04 3.99
N ARG A 111 -17.56 17.97 5.26
CA ARG A 111 -16.75 18.40 6.42
C ARG A 111 -15.87 17.30 6.99
N GLY A 112 -16.07 16.05 6.58
CA GLY A 112 -15.30 14.90 7.06
C GLY A 112 -14.06 14.61 6.23
N ARG A 113 -13.31 13.59 6.68
CA ARG A 113 -12.18 12.99 5.99
C ARG A 113 -12.39 11.49 5.90
N VAL A 114 -12.02 10.90 4.77
CA VAL A 114 -11.96 9.46 4.57
C VAL A 114 -10.49 9.11 4.40
N VAL A 115 -9.93 8.34 5.34
CA VAL A 115 -8.55 7.86 5.26
C VAL A 115 -8.58 6.42 4.78
N SER A 116 -8.10 6.19 3.57
CA SER A 116 -8.05 4.88 2.92
C SER A 116 -6.67 4.27 3.12
N MET A 117 -6.61 3.05 3.64
CA MET A 117 -5.37 2.32 3.87
C MET A 117 -5.47 0.99 3.11
N VAL A 118 -4.53 0.73 2.21
CA VAL A 118 -4.56 -0.48 1.37
C VAL A 118 -4.10 -1.73 2.14
N ASP A 119 -3.21 -1.54 3.10
CA ASP A 119 -2.64 -2.60 3.92
C ASP A 119 -3.11 -2.54 5.38
N ASN A 120 -3.05 -3.68 6.06
CA ASN A 120 -3.37 -3.75 7.48
C ASN A 120 -2.23 -3.14 8.30
N LEU A 121 -2.35 -1.86 8.66
CA LEU A 121 -1.32 -1.13 9.42
C LEU A 121 -1.18 -1.61 10.88
N ASN A 122 -2.10 -2.45 11.37
CA ASN A 122 -2.08 -3.06 12.70
C ASN A 122 -1.89 -4.59 12.62
N PHE A 123 -1.24 -5.08 11.58
CA PHE A 123 -1.12 -6.52 11.32
C PHE A 123 -0.63 -7.29 12.56
N ARG A 124 -1.56 -8.09 13.14
CA ARG A 124 -1.36 -8.95 14.32
C ARG A 124 -0.70 -8.26 15.54
N ALA A 125 -0.85 -6.94 15.68
CA ALA A 125 -0.36 -6.16 16.82
C ALA A 125 1.14 -6.29 17.18
N PHE A 126 1.98 -6.80 16.28
CA PHE A 126 3.43 -6.85 16.46
C PHE A 126 4.18 -5.86 15.55
N TRP A 127 3.55 -5.45 14.45
CA TRP A 127 4.14 -4.53 13.47
C TRP A 127 3.86 -3.07 13.82
N LEU A 128 4.50 -2.57 14.88
CA LEU A 128 4.24 -1.24 15.43
C LEU A 128 4.66 -0.09 14.50
N GLY A 129 5.52 -0.37 13.51
CA GLY A 129 6.06 0.61 12.59
C GLY A 129 4.99 1.40 11.84
N THR A 130 3.88 0.76 11.44
CA THR A 130 2.76 1.42 10.74
C THR A 130 1.55 1.66 11.62
N SER A 131 1.45 1.02 12.80
CA SER A 131 0.29 1.18 13.69
C SER A 131 0.10 2.62 14.17
N LYS A 132 1.20 3.39 14.25
CA LYS A 132 1.15 4.83 14.57
C LYS A 132 0.38 5.64 13.51
N ILE A 133 0.51 5.32 12.22
CA ILE A 133 -0.28 5.98 11.16
C ILE A 133 -1.78 5.77 11.38
N PHE A 134 -2.18 4.54 11.74
CA PHE A 134 -3.58 4.25 12.07
C PHE A 134 -4.07 5.06 13.27
N LEU A 135 -3.30 5.07 14.36
CA LEU A 135 -3.66 5.84 15.55
C LEU A 135 -3.77 7.34 15.25
N ASN A 136 -2.82 7.89 14.49
CA ASN A 136 -2.84 9.28 14.05
C ASN A 136 -4.04 9.59 13.15
N ALA A 137 -4.51 8.65 12.33
CA ALA A 137 -5.73 8.83 11.55
C ALA A 137 -6.97 8.98 12.43
N VAL A 138 -7.05 8.23 13.53
CA VAL A 138 -8.16 8.32 14.49
C VAL A 138 -8.08 9.61 15.30
N VAL A 139 -6.89 9.99 15.79
CA VAL A 139 -6.73 11.11 16.73
C VAL A 139 -6.58 12.45 16.01
N PHE A 140 -5.87 12.50 14.90
CA PHE A 140 -5.53 13.74 14.17
C PHE A 140 -6.27 13.88 12.84
N GLY A 141 -7.18 12.95 12.51
CA GLY A 141 -7.93 13.01 11.24
C GLY A 141 -8.67 14.33 11.03
N GLU A 142 -9.17 14.95 12.11
CA GLU A 142 -9.92 16.22 12.05
C GLU A 142 -9.07 17.45 11.71
N ILE A 143 -7.78 17.43 12.02
CA ILE A 143 -6.88 18.58 11.77
C ILE A 143 -6.24 18.54 10.37
N ILE A 144 -6.48 17.48 9.59
CA ILE A 144 -5.98 17.36 8.23
C ILE A 144 -6.68 18.36 7.31
N ARG A 145 -5.89 19.21 6.68
CA ARG A 145 -6.33 20.21 5.70
C ARG A 145 -5.91 19.75 4.31
N LEU A 146 -6.90 19.57 3.44
CA LEU A 146 -6.78 19.30 2.01
C LEU A 146 -7.39 20.48 1.26
#